data_AF-A0A5A7RW47-F1
#
_entry.id   AF-A0A5A7RW47-F1
#
_cell.length_a   1.000
_cell.length_b   1.000
_cell.length_c   1.000
_cell.angle_alpha   90.00
_cell.angle_beta   90.00
_cell.angle_gamma   90.00
#
_symmetry.space_group_name_H-M   'P 1'
#
loop_
_entity.id
_entity.type
_entity.pdbx_description
1 polymer ?
#
loop_
_entity_poly.entity_id
_entity_poly.type
_entity_poly.pdbx_seq_one_letter_code
_entity_poly.pdbx_strand_id
1 'polypeptide(L)'
;EFTVGAGELIKGFDDAVVGMKKDEEKEVKIEPKDAYGEHNPEFVKEMPREYFPEDREIKPGMVFLINLQDGRQIPVRVSKVSDDTVTIDLNPPLAGKTLFFKIKVVEIAEKITE
;
A
#
# COMPACT_ATOMS: atom_id res chain seq x y z
N GLU A 1 9.59 10.50 11.25
CA GLU A 1 8.60 11.12 12.16
C GLU A 1 7.28 11.27 11.42
N PHE A 2 6.15 11.25 12.10
CA PHE A 2 4.82 11.49 11.53
C PHE A 2 3.96 12.18 12.59
N THR A 3 2.90 12.88 12.17
CA THR A 3 1.95 13.46 13.11
C THR A 3 0.79 12.49 13.34
N VAL A 4 0.60 12.05 14.59
CA VAL A 4 -0.51 11.17 14.96
C VAL A 4 -1.85 11.85 14.63
N GLY A 5 -2.72 11.17 13.87
CA GLY A 5 -4.03 11.68 13.51
C GLY A 5 -4.04 12.67 12.33
N ALA A 6 -2.89 12.92 11.70
CA ALA A 6 -2.83 13.72 10.48
C ALA A 6 -3.26 12.94 9.23
N GLY A 7 -3.54 11.63 9.35
CA GLY A 7 -3.91 10.78 8.22
C GLY A 7 -2.77 10.55 7.24
N GLU A 8 -1.53 10.76 7.68
CA GLU A 8 -0.31 10.46 6.90
C GLU A 8 -0.06 8.95 6.82
N LEU A 9 -0.56 8.19 7.80
CA LEU A 9 -0.48 6.74 7.87
C LEU A 9 -1.88 6.10 7.78
N ILE A 10 -1.89 4.76 7.70
CA ILE A 10 -3.13 4.00 7.72
C ILE A 10 -3.94 4.30 8.99
N LYS A 11 -5.25 4.42 8.85
CA LYS A 11 -6.15 4.83 9.93
C LYS A 11 -5.98 3.98 11.20
N GLY A 12 -5.89 2.66 11.05
CA GLY A 12 -5.73 1.76 12.19
C GLY A 12 -4.37 1.88 12.90
N PHE A 13 -3.35 2.45 12.24
CA PHE A 13 -2.08 2.76 12.87
C PHE A 13 -2.18 4.05 13.68
N ASP A 14 -2.76 5.10 13.09
CA ASP A 14 -3.04 6.36 13.79
C ASP A 14 -3.89 6.10 15.06
N ASP A 15 -4.99 5.36 14.92
CA ASP A 15 -5.86 4.98 16.05
C ASP A 15 -5.12 4.14 17.10
N ALA A 16 -4.14 3.32 16.68
CA ALA A 16 -3.39 2.45 17.58
C ALA A 16 -2.39 3.20 18.47
N VAL A 17 -1.77 4.24 17.93
CA VAL A 17 -0.74 5.05 18.60
C VAL A 17 -1.30 6.21 19.43
N VAL A 18 -2.55 6.60 19.18
CA VAL A 18 -3.26 7.58 20.01
C VAL A 18 -3.26 7.10 21.46
N GLY A 19 -2.73 7.95 22.35
CA GLY A 19 -2.68 7.68 23.80
C GLY A 19 -1.51 6.82 24.27
N MET A 20 -0.64 6.33 23.36
CA MET A 20 0.59 5.64 23.76
C MET A 20 1.59 6.63 24.40
N LYS A 21 2.38 6.14 25.35
CA LYS A 21 3.42 6.91 26.03
C LYS A 21 4.79 6.67 25.40
N LYS A 22 5.73 7.56 25.67
CA LYS A 22 7.14 7.36 25.31
C LYS A 22 7.66 6.04 25.91
N ASP A 23 8.43 5.30 25.13
CA ASP A 23 8.97 3.96 25.41
C ASP A 23 7.93 2.84 25.55
N GLU A 24 6.65 3.12 25.30
CA GLU A 24 5.60 2.10 25.28
C GLU A 24 5.66 1.27 24.00
N GLU A 25 5.41 -0.04 24.15
CA GLU A 25 5.34 -1.00 23.06
C GLU A 25 3.97 -1.67 23.04
N LYS A 26 3.37 -1.78 21.86
CA LYS A 26 2.04 -2.37 21.68
C LYS A 26 1.98 -3.16 20.38
N GLU A 27 1.33 -4.32 20.45
CA GLU A 27 1.00 -5.12 19.28
C GLU A 27 -0.44 -4.82 18.86
N VAL A 28 -0.63 -4.46 17.59
CA VAL A 28 -1.94 -4.15 17.05
C VAL A 28 -2.20 -4.94 15.78
N LYS A 29 -3.44 -5.44 15.70
CA LYS A 29 -3.97 -6.11 14.52
C LYS A 29 -4.85 -5.10 13.78
N ILE A 30 -4.47 -4.76 12.56
CA ILE A 30 -5.19 -3.82 11.71
C ILE A 30 -5.85 -4.62 10.58
N GLU A 31 -7.18 -4.55 10.53
CA GLU A 31 -7.95 -5.16 9.44
C GLU A 31 -7.76 -4.39 8.13
N PRO A 32 -7.96 -5.02 6.95
CA PRO A 32 -7.75 -4.37 5.67
C PRO A 32 -8.48 -3.02 5.53
N LYS A 33 -9.72 -2.93 6.03
CA LYS A 33 -10.56 -1.71 6.03
C LYS A 33 -9.92 -0.52 6.76
N ASP A 34 -9.10 -0.77 7.78
CA ASP A 34 -8.39 0.26 8.55
C ASP A 34 -6.90 0.36 8.14
N ALA A 35 -6.45 -0.48 7.20
CA ALA A 35 -5.10 -0.50 6.65
C ALA A 35 -5.07 0.10 5.23
N TYR A 36 -4.86 -0.75 4.21
CA TYR A 36 -4.75 -0.36 2.81
C TYR A 36 -6.06 -0.56 2.02
N GLY A 37 -7.17 -0.76 2.72
CA GLY A 37 -8.46 -1.11 2.14
C GLY A 37 -8.57 -2.59 1.78
N GLU A 38 -9.76 -2.97 1.34
CA GLU A 38 -9.99 -4.28 0.73
C GLU A 38 -9.41 -4.34 -0.67
N HIS A 39 -9.14 -5.55 -1.16
CA HIS A 39 -8.77 -5.74 -2.55
C HIS A 39 -9.94 -5.33 -3.45
N ASN A 40 -9.73 -4.33 -4.29
CA ASN A 40 -10.76 -3.84 -5.20
C ASN A 40 -10.59 -4.48 -6.59
N PRO A 41 -11.53 -5.31 -7.05
CA PRO A 41 -11.48 -5.89 -8.38
C PRO A 41 -11.53 -4.84 -9.51
N GLU A 42 -12.05 -3.63 -9.26
CA GLU A 42 -12.06 -2.54 -10.24
C GLU A 42 -10.66 -1.96 -10.52
N PHE A 43 -9.71 -2.18 -9.60
CA PHE A 43 -8.30 -1.84 -9.81
C PHE A 43 -7.51 -2.94 -10.50
N VAL A 44 -8.16 -4.05 -10.88
CA VAL A 44 -7.60 -5.05 -11.77
C VAL A 44 -7.97 -4.67 -13.21
N LYS A 45 -6.96 -4.37 -14.03
CA LYS A 45 -7.15 -3.94 -15.41
C LYS A 45 -6.45 -4.88 -16.37
N GLU A 46 -7.08 -5.13 -17.50
CA GLU A 46 -6.47 -5.81 -18.62
C GLU A 46 -5.85 -4.78 -19.57
N MET A 47 -4.59 -5.01 -19.94
CA MET A 47 -3.82 -4.15 -20.82
C MET A 47 -3.31 -4.99 -22.00
N PRO A 48 -3.30 -4.46 -23.23
CA PRO A 48 -2.68 -5.16 -24.36
C PRO A 48 -1.21 -5.48 -24.09
N ARG A 49 -0.76 -6.67 -24.52
CA ARG A 49 0.63 -7.15 -24.31
C ARG A 49 1.67 -6.21 -24.92
N GLU A 50 1.29 -5.46 -25.94
CA GLU A 50 2.10 -4.44 -26.64
C GLU A 50 2.59 -3.32 -25.72
N TYR A 51 1.88 -3.00 -24.64
CA TYR A 51 2.32 -1.99 -23.66
C TYR A 51 3.49 -2.45 -22.80
N PHE A 52 3.84 -3.73 -22.85
CA PHE A 52 4.90 -4.30 -22.05
C PHE A 52 6.08 -4.72 -22.93
N PRO A 53 7.31 -4.70 -22.40
CA PRO A 53 8.50 -5.08 -23.18
C PRO A 53 8.38 -6.51 -23.72
N GLU A 54 8.51 -6.67 -25.04
CA GLU A 54 8.51 -7.97 -25.72
C GLU A 54 9.82 -8.76 -25.47
N ASP A 55 10.92 -8.04 -25.22
CA ASP A 55 12.24 -8.60 -24.94
C ASP A 55 12.32 -9.35 -23.60
N ARG A 56 11.26 -9.30 -22.78
CA ARG A 56 11.19 -9.99 -21.49
C ARG A 56 9.97 -10.89 -21.38
N GLU A 57 10.20 -12.07 -20.83
CA GLU A 57 9.14 -12.98 -20.42
C GLU A 57 8.38 -12.39 -19.22
N ILE A 58 7.09 -12.13 -19.40
CA ILE A 58 6.23 -11.60 -18.35
C ILE A 58 5.60 -12.78 -17.62
N LYS A 59 5.71 -12.77 -16.29
CA LYS A 59 5.16 -13.80 -15.43
C LYS A 59 4.17 -13.21 -14.43
N PRO A 60 3.08 -13.93 -14.11
CA PRO A 60 2.28 -13.62 -12.94
C PRO A 60 3.16 -13.46 -11.70
N GLY A 61 2.91 -12.41 -10.93
CA GLY A 61 3.69 -12.03 -9.76
C GLY A 61 4.74 -10.96 -10.01
N MET A 62 5.13 -10.69 -11.26
CA MET A 62 6.05 -9.59 -11.57
C MET A 62 5.44 -8.23 -11.23
N VAL A 63 6.28 -7.29 -10.82
CA VAL A 63 5.89 -5.91 -10.52
C VAL A 63 6.50 -4.99 -11.57
N PHE A 64 5.67 -4.12 -12.16
CA PHE A 64 6.08 -3.09 -13.12
C PHE A 64 5.78 -1.71 -12.53
N LEU A 65 6.54 -0.70 -12.95
CA LEU A 65 6.26 0.69 -12.62
C LEU A 65 5.55 1.33 -13.81
N ILE A 66 4.31 1.79 -13.61
CA ILE A 66 3.56 2.54 -14.61
C ILE A 66 3.67 4.03 -14.29
N ASN A 67 3.97 4.83 -15.30
CA ASN A 67 3.90 6.28 -15.20
C ASN A 67 2.43 6.74 -15.32
N LEU A 68 1.94 7.44 -14.31
CA LEU A 68 0.67 8.14 -14.33
C LEU A 68 0.80 9.47 -15.09
N GLN A 69 -0.34 10.04 -15.47
CA GLN A 69 -0.39 11.31 -16.21
C GLN A 69 0.19 12.50 -15.41
N ASP A 70 0.21 12.41 -14.09
CA ASP A 70 0.78 13.41 -13.18
C ASP A 70 2.30 13.25 -13.00
N GLY A 71 2.95 12.32 -13.73
CA GLY A 71 4.37 12.04 -13.65
C GLY A 71 4.78 11.12 -12.49
N ARG A 72 3.85 10.68 -11.65
CA ARG A 72 4.13 9.71 -10.59
C ARG A 72 4.27 8.31 -11.17
N GLN A 73 5.18 7.53 -10.61
CA GLN A 73 5.28 6.10 -10.91
C GLN A 73 4.55 5.31 -9.83
N ILE A 74 3.67 4.40 -10.25
CA ILE A 74 3.00 3.46 -9.35
C ILE A 74 3.41 2.02 -9.66
N PRO A 75 3.71 1.21 -8.64
CA PRO A 75 3.92 -0.22 -8.83
C PRO A 75 2.59 -0.90 -9.14
N VAL A 76 2.57 -1.72 -10.17
CA VAL A 76 1.46 -2.60 -10.53
C VAL A 76 1.95 -4.02 -10.59
N ARG A 77 1.13 -4.98 -10.17
CA ARG A 77 1.48 -6.40 -10.17
C ARG A 77 0.79 -7.11 -11.31
N VAL A 78 1.51 -7.95 -12.05
CA VAL A 78 0.90 -8.82 -13.04
C VAL A 78 0.17 -9.95 -12.34
N SER A 79 -1.14 -10.03 -12.53
CA SER A 79 -1.98 -11.10 -11.99
C SER A 79 -2.11 -12.27 -12.96
N LYS A 80 -2.18 -11.98 -14.26
CA LYS A 80 -2.29 -12.99 -15.31
C LYS A 80 -1.66 -12.49 -16.60
N VAL A 81 -1.10 -13.42 -17.37
CA VAL A 81 -0.54 -13.17 -18.71
C VAL A 81 -1.23 -14.13 -19.66
N SER A 82 -1.73 -13.57 -20.77
CA SER A 82 -2.29 -14.29 -21.92
C SER A 82 -1.45 -13.93 -23.17
N ASP A 83 -1.75 -14.55 -24.31
CA ASP A 83 -1.00 -14.31 -25.55
C ASP A 83 -1.09 -12.85 -26.01
N ASP A 84 -2.30 -12.28 -26.01
CA ASP A 84 -2.54 -10.91 -26.49
C ASP A 84 -2.67 -9.86 -25.37
N THR A 85 -2.95 -10.30 -24.13
CA THR A 85 -3.30 -9.39 -23.02
C THR A 85 -2.62 -9.74 -21.71
N VAL A 86 -2.38 -8.72 -20.89
CA VAL A 86 -1.78 -8.84 -19.56
C VAL A 86 -2.72 -8.20 -18.53
N THR A 87 -3.15 -8.98 -17.56
CA THR A 87 -3.94 -8.49 -16.44
C THR A 87 -3.00 -7.94 -15.36
N ILE A 88 -3.11 -6.66 -15.09
CA ILE A 88 -2.40 -5.96 -14.02
C ILE A 88 -3.32 -5.60 -12.86
N ASP A 89 -2.75 -5.58 -11.67
CA ASP A 89 -3.40 -5.23 -10.43
C ASP A 89 -2.75 -3.96 -9.88
N LEU A 90 -3.57 -2.90 -9.81
CA LEU A 90 -3.18 -1.59 -9.29
C LEU A 90 -3.49 -1.44 -7.79
N ASN A 91 -4.00 -2.48 -7.13
CA ASN A 91 -4.23 -2.44 -5.70
C ASN A 91 -2.92 -2.22 -4.93
N PRO A 92 -2.96 -1.51 -3.80
CA PRO A 92 -1.83 -1.47 -2.88
C PRO A 92 -1.32 -2.90 -2.57
N PRO A 93 -0.01 -3.14 -2.46
CA PRO A 93 0.55 -4.49 -2.26
C PRO A 93 0.03 -5.24 -1.03
N LEU A 94 -0.49 -4.50 -0.05
CA LEU A 94 -1.03 -4.98 1.22
C LEU A 94 -2.56 -4.87 1.31
N ALA A 95 -3.25 -4.47 0.23
CA ALA A 95 -4.71 -4.43 0.20
C ALA A 95 -5.30 -5.83 0.42
N GLY A 96 -6.41 -5.90 1.15
CA GLY A 96 -7.06 -7.15 1.52
C GLY A 96 -6.30 -7.99 2.55
N LYS A 97 -5.13 -7.54 3.05
CA LYS A 97 -4.37 -8.26 4.08
C LYS A 97 -4.58 -7.65 5.46
N THR A 98 -4.83 -8.51 6.43
CA THR A 98 -4.75 -8.15 7.85
C THR A 98 -3.29 -7.98 8.22
N LEU A 99 -2.95 -6.81 8.78
CA LEU A 99 -1.59 -6.47 9.15
C LEU A 99 -1.42 -6.59 10.67
N PHE A 100 -0.29 -7.15 11.09
CA PHE A 100 0.10 -7.23 12.48
C PHE A 100 1.30 -6.29 12.66
N PHE A 101 1.13 -5.26 13.47
CA PHE A 101 2.18 -4.30 13.75
C PHE A 101 2.60 -4.41 15.20
N LYS A 102 3.90 -4.33 15.41
CA LYS A 102 4.51 -4.12 16.72
C LYS A 102 5.05 -2.70 16.74
N ILE A 103 4.41 -1.83 17.49
CA ILE A 103 4.70 -0.40 17.52
C ILE A 103 5.44 -0.09 18.81
N LYS A 104 6.56 0.63 18.70
CA LYS A 104 7.29 1.18 19.84
C LYS A 104 7.41 2.68 19.68
N VAL A 105 6.95 3.43 20.67
CA VAL A 105 7.11 4.89 20.69
C VAL A 105 8.51 5.21 21.18
N VAL A 106 9.37 5.69 20.28
CA VAL A 106 10.75 6.06 20.62
C VAL A 106 10.79 7.48 21.20
N GLU A 107 10.00 8.39 20.65
CA GLU A 107 9.97 9.79 21.06
C GLU A 107 8.62 10.41 20.70
N ILE A 108 8.16 11.37 21.50
CA ILE A 108 6.96 12.17 21.26
C ILE A 108 7.42 13.63 21.22
N ALA A 109 7.32 14.25 20.05
CA ALA A 109 7.55 15.68 19.89
C ALA A 109 6.22 16.42 20.06
N GLU A 110 6.17 17.41 20.94
CA GLU A 110 5.02 18.30 21.05
C GLU A 110 5.03 19.27 19.88
N LYS A 111 3.99 19.21 19.04
CA LYS A 111 3.77 20.24 18.02
C LYS A 111 3.13 21.43 18.73
N ILE A 112 3.95 22.43 19.08
CA ILE A 112 3.46 23.71 19.60
C ILE A 112 2.74 24.40 18.43
N THR A 113 1.41 24.41 18.45
CA THR A 113 0.62 25.29 17.58
C THR A 113 0.71 26.72 18.13
N GLU A 114 1.32 27.62 17.37
CA GLU A 114 1.24 29.08 17.57
C GLU A 114 -0.16 29.62 17.32
#